data_AF-A0A847AAR2-F1
#
_entry.id   AF-A0A847AAR2-F1
#
_cell.length_a   1.000
_cell.length_b   1.000
_cell.length_c   1.000
_cell.angle_alpha   90.00
_cell.angle_beta   90.00
_cell.angle_gamma   90.00
#
_symmetry.space_group_name_H-M   'P 1'
#
loop_
_entity.id
_entity.type
_entity.pdbx_description
1 polymer ?
#
loop_
_entity_poly.entity_id
_entity_poly.type
_entity_poly.pdbx_seq_one_letter_code
_entity_poly.pdbx_strand_id
1 'polypeptide(L)' 'MTPASKITEDAYEPALMEFVAAGGNLVAVEGGDGSPFGVSSFKEAYPERVFNLGSAEQDMILAAAGLALGGKNVCVSS' A
#
# COMPACT_ATOMS: atom_id res chain seq x y z
N MET A 1 -22.30 10.37 22.15
CA MET A 1 -21.22 9.50 21.64
C MET A 1 -20.19 10.40 20.99
N THR A 2 -18.99 10.49 21.56
CA THR A 2 -17.89 11.25 20.95
C THR A 2 -17.47 10.52 19.67
N PRO A 3 -17.29 11.20 18.52
CA PRO A 3 -16.74 10.54 17.34
C PRO A 3 -15.38 9.93 17.71
N ALA A 4 -15.13 8.69 17.28
CA ALA A 4 -13.83 8.08 17.41
C ALA A 4 -12.79 9.00 16.75
N SER A 5 -11.69 9.29 17.46
CA SER A 5 -10.60 10.09 16.91
C SER A 5 -9.99 9.34 15.74
N LYS A 6 -10.03 9.92 14.54
CA LYS A 6 -9.36 9.36 13.36
C LYS A 6 -7.86 9.53 13.48
N ILE A 7 -7.11 8.52 13.08
CA ILE A 7 -5.65 8.58 12.93
C ILE A 7 -5.29 8.66 11.44
N THR A 8 -4.04 8.97 11.13
CA THR A 8 -3.55 9.16 9.75
C THR A 8 -3.74 7.93 8.87
N GLU A 9 -3.63 6.75 9.48
CA GLU A 9 -3.74 5.44 8.89
C GLU A 9 -5.16 5.17 8.36
N ASP A 10 -6.18 5.73 9.02
CA ASP A 10 -7.58 5.62 8.58
C ASP A 10 -7.83 6.30 7.22
N ALA A 11 -6.91 7.16 6.77
CA ALA A 11 -7.00 7.87 5.49
C ALA A 11 -6.07 7.30 4.41
N TYR A 12 -5.05 6.52 4.78
CA TYR A 12 -4.03 6.05 3.85
C TYR A 12 -4.61 5.09 2.80
N GLU A 13 -5.22 3.99 3.24
CA GLU A 13 -5.79 2.99 2.34
C GLU A 13 -6.92 3.54 1.45
N PRO A 14 -7.89 4.33 1.97
CA PRO A 14 -8.90 4.97 1.13
C PRO A 14 -8.32 5.84 0.02
N ALA A 15 -7.22 6.56 0.28
CA ALA A 15 -6.56 7.38 -0.74
C ALA A 15 -5.93 6.53 -1.85
N LEU A 16 -5.35 5.37 -1.52
CA LEU A 16 -4.82 4.43 -2.53
C LEU A 16 -5.94 3.85 -3.39
N MET A 17 -7.05 3.46 -2.75
CA MET A 17 -8.24 2.95 -3.43
C MET A 17 -8.82 4.00 -4.40
N GLU A 18 -8.96 5.25 -3.95
CA GLU A 18 -9.44 6.36 -4.79
C GLU A 18 -8.52 6.58 -5.99
N PHE A 19 -7.20 6.58 -5.77
CA PHE A 19 -6.23 6.78 -6.84
C PHE A 19 -6.30 5.68 -7.91
N VAL A 20 -6.40 4.41 -7.51
CA VAL A 20 -6.51 3.29 -8.46
C VAL A 20 -7.88 3.30 -9.15
N ALA A 21 -8.96 3.59 -8.44
CA ALA A 21 -10.30 3.71 -9.01
C ALA A 21 -10.38 4.82 -10.08
N ALA A 22 -9.59 5.88 -9.94
CA ALA A 22 -9.45 6.95 -10.93
C ALA A 22 -8.56 6.58 -12.15
N GLY A 23 -8.10 5.32 -12.25
CA GLY A 23 -7.23 4.83 -13.33
C GLY A 23 -5.73 4.97 -13.05
N GLY A 24 -5.36 5.29 -11.81
CA GLY A 24 -3.97 5.39 -11.38
C GLY A 24 -3.21 4.06 -11.48
N ASN A 25 -2.00 4.11 -12.05
CA ASN A 25 -1.10 2.95 -12.12
C ASN A 25 -0.28 2.82 -10.84
N LEU A 26 -0.94 2.53 -9.73
CA LEU A 26 -0.31 2.35 -8.41
C LEU A 26 -0.18 0.87 -8.03
N VAL A 27 0.94 0.55 -7.38
CA VAL A 27 1.18 -0.70 -6.68
C VAL A 27 1.66 -0.40 -5.25
N ALA A 28 1.34 -1.28 -4.31
CA ALA A 28 1.75 -1.20 -2.93
C ALA A 28 2.80 -2.27 -2.61
N VAL A 29 3.84 -1.89 -1.88
CA VAL A 29 4.84 -2.79 -1.31
C VAL A 29 4.70 -2.74 0.21
N GLU A 30 4.45 -3.89 0.83
CA GLU A 30 4.21 -4.01 2.28
C GLU A 30 5.23 -4.95 2.95
N GLY A 31 5.48 -4.69 4.23
CA GLY A 31 6.31 -5.53 5.10
C GLY A 31 5.50 -6.28 6.16
N GLY A 32 6.09 -7.36 6.68
CA GLY A 32 5.56 -8.15 7.79
C GLY A 32 4.26 -8.94 7.50
N ASP A 33 3.62 -9.43 8.56
CA ASP A 33 2.43 -10.31 8.51
C ASP A 33 1.11 -9.59 8.14
N GLY A 34 1.20 -8.42 7.51
CA GLY A 34 0.06 -7.56 7.21
C GLY A 34 -0.33 -6.72 8.42
N SER A 35 -0.07 -5.40 8.35
CA SER A 35 -0.49 -4.46 9.37
C SER A 35 -2.03 -4.37 9.43
N PRO A 36 -2.66 -4.28 10.62
CA PRO A 36 -4.08 -3.95 10.73
C PRO A 36 -4.39 -2.53 10.20
N PHE A 37 -3.36 -1.70 10.01
CA PHE A 37 -3.41 -0.34 9.47
C PHE A 37 -2.81 -0.27 8.04
N GLY A 38 -3.01 -1.33 7.27
CA GLY A 38 -2.34 -1.55 5.98
C GLY A 38 -3.26 -1.50 4.75
N VAL A 39 -2.85 -2.21 3.72
CA VAL A 39 -3.50 -2.30 2.41
C VAL A 39 -4.39 -3.55 2.29
N SER A 40 -5.03 -3.97 3.39
CA SER A 40 -5.77 -5.24 3.45
C SER A 40 -6.96 -5.25 2.48
N SER A 41 -7.84 -4.26 2.55
CA SER A 41 -8.96 -4.12 1.61
C SER A 41 -8.49 -3.76 0.20
N PHE A 42 -7.40 -3.01 0.08
CA PHE A 42 -6.75 -2.75 -1.20
C PHE A 42 -6.21 -4.02 -1.86
N LYS A 43 -5.66 -4.96 -1.08
CA LYS A 43 -5.21 -6.28 -1.54
C LYS A 43 -6.36 -7.19 -1.92
N GLU A 44 -7.48 -7.14 -1.19
CA GLU A 44 -8.69 -7.87 -1.55
C GLU A 44 -9.28 -7.37 -2.88
N ALA A 45 -9.31 -6.05 -3.08
CA ALA A 45 -9.86 -5.44 -4.29
C ALA A 45 -8.91 -5.53 -5.50
N TYR A 46 -7.60 -5.43 -5.26
CA TYR A 46 -6.54 -5.37 -6.28
C TYR A 46 -5.36 -6.28 -5.93
N PRO A 47 -5.56 -7.61 -5.86
CA PRO A 47 -4.53 -8.54 -5.41
C PRO A 47 -3.27 -8.53 -6.27
N GLU A 48 -3.39 -8.18 -7.56
CA GLU A 48 -2.27 -8.05 -8.50
C GLU A 48 -1.40 -6.80 -8.26
N ARG A 49 -1.80 -5.91 -7.34
CA ARG A 49 -1.15 -4.63 -7.07
C ARG A 49 -0.44 -4.57 -5.72
N VAL A 50 -0.44 -5.64 -4.94
CA VAL A 50 0.17 -5.68 -3.61
C VAL A 50 1.29 -6.72 -3.56
N PHE A 51 2.49 -6.28 -3.19
CA PHE A 51 3.66 -7.12 -3.02
C PHE A 51 4.08 -7.10 -1.55
N ASN A 52 3.91 -8.23 -0.87
CA ASN A 52 4.41 -8.40 0.49
C ASN A 52 5.80 -9.05 0.45
N LEU A 53 6.80 -8.39 1.03
CA LEU A 53 8.18 -8.87 1.05
C LEU A 53 8.63 -9.33 2.46
N GLY A 54 7.72 -9.40 3.43
CA GLY A 54 8.04 -9.73 4.82
C GLY A 54 8.87 -8.64 5.51
N SER A 55 9.55 -8.96 6.61
CA SER A 55 10.41 -8.02 7.36
C SER A 55 11.76 -7.83 6.65
N ALA A 56 11.72 -7.27 5.43
CA ALA A 56 12.88 -7.07 4.57
C ALA A 56 12.83 -5.66 3.95
N GLU A 57 12.91 -4.62 4.78
CA GLU A 57 12.65 -3.23 4.38
C GLU A 57 13.65 -2.71 3.33
N GLN A 58 14.90 -3.19 3.36
CA GLN A 58 15.88 -2.88 2.31
C GLN A 58 15.44 -3.44 0.96
N ASP A 59 14.97 -4.69 0.93
CA ASP A 59 14.47 -5.34 -0.28
C ASP A 59 13.18 -4.67 -0.76
N MET A 60 12.30 -4.23 0.15
CA MET A 60 11.09 -3.48 -0.18
C MET A 60 11.42 -2.21 -0.97
N ILE A 61 12.39 -1.42 -0.49
CA ILE A 61 12.80 -0.18 -1.17
C ILE A 61 13.49 -0.48 -2.51
N LEU A 62 14.35 -1.50 -2.58
CA LEU A 62 15.02 -1.89 -3.83
C LEU A 62 14.03 -2.42 -4.88
N ALA A 63 13.07 -3.25 -4.47
CA ALA A 63 12.00 -3.74 -5.32
C ALA A 63 11.10 -2.59 -5.80
N ALA A 64 10.74 -1.67 -4.89
CA ALA A 64 9.97 -0.47 -5.24
C ALA A 64 10.71 0.40 -6.26
N ALA A 65 12.02 0.58 -6.13
CA ALA A 65 12.82 1.31 -7.11
C ALA A 65 12.78 0.63 -8.49
N GLY A 66 12.90 -0.69 -8.56
CA GLY A 66 12.77 -1.45 -9.81
C GLY A 66 11.38 -1.32 -10.44
N LEU A 67 10.32 -1.43 -9.65
CA LEU A 67 8.93 -1.23 -10.09
C LEU A 67 8.70 0.19 -10.62
N ALA A 68 9.25 1.19 -9.93
CA ALA A 68 9.17 2.59 -10.35
C ALA A 68 9.92 2.85 -11.66
N LEU A 69 11.12 2.28 -11.83
CA LEU A 69 11.86 2.31 -13.09
C LEU A 69 11.08 1.64 -14.23
N GLY A 70 10.28 0.61 -13.91
CA GLY A 70 9.34 -0.04 -14.83
C GLY A 70 8.06 0.76 -15.12
N GLY A 71 7.95 1.99 -14.62
CA GLY A 71 6.83 2.89 -14.89
C GLY A 71 5.62 2.74 -13.97
N LYS A 72 5.78 2.09 -12.80
CA LYS A 72 4.74 2.03 -11.76
C LYS A 72 4.85 3.22 -10.80
N ASN A 73 3.73 3.72 -10.30
CA ASN A 73 3.72 4.51 -9.07
C ASN A 73 3.74 3.53 -7.90
N VAL A 74 4.65 3.71 -6.95
CA VAL A 74 4.85 2.74 -5.87
C VAL A 74 4.70 3.43 -4.52
N CYS A 75 3.85 2.87 -3.66
CA CYS A 75 3.79 3.23 -2.25
C CYS A 75 4.39 2.08 -1.43
N VAL A 76 5.33 2.41 -0.54
CA VAL A 76 5.96 1.45 0.37
C VAL A 76 5.49 1.76 1.78
N SER A 77 4.94 0.76 2.48
CA SER A 77 4.52 0.87 3.88
C SER A 77 5.13 -0.27 4.69
N SER A 78 5.76 0.08 5.81
CA SER A 78 6.34 -0.85 6.79
C SER A 78 5.53 -0.84 8.08
#